data_AF-A0A943HJI0-F1
#
_entry.id   AF-A0A943HJI0-F1
#
_cell.length_a   1.000
_cell.length_b   1.000
_cell.length_c   1.000
_cell.angle_alpha   90.00
_cell.angle_beta   90.00
_cell.angle_gamma   90.00
#
_symmetry.space_group_name_H-M   'P 1'
#
loop_
_entity.id
_entity.type
_entity.pdbx_description
1 polymer ?
#
loop_
_entity_poly.entity_id
_entity_poly.type
_entity_poly.pdbx_seq_one_letter_code
_entity_poly.pdbx_strand_id
1 'polypeptide(L)'
;MNEITLSNNLSQIELEISHHKQIAGQSIWEIGRRLNHVKEDDLAHGKFMEWLNKINLNWSEANRMMKIAKELPNYSTLSNLGSTALYLIATLPDEEKEEQIQRIEDGDTPTVRELQEVKKKLQLSQQANKFLRDENEKIKSSKTEVKETIKEVVPDDYKATQDLNRQLLEKNKELSNTVKAMEERSEFIEKQLADTLAQREEVDKKSSQYDELTRAIEESQGQLNSVQKQISAYKNITSLLQKGNDFLASMGGLIYADEEKVLKADGIIRNEFDSFISRGLRFFNDLNDIRKESNILEGEFE
;
A
#
# COMPACT_ATOMS: atom_id res chain seq x y z
N MET A 1 58.47 40.11 13.65
CA MET A 1 57.98 38.74 13.40
C MET A 1 57.15 38.36 14.61
N ASN A 2 55.83 38.24 14.46
CA ASN A 2 55.00 37.65 15.51
C ASN A 2 55.12 36.14 15.32
N GLU A 3 55.74 35.46 16.28
CA GLU A 3 55.74 33.99 16.30
C GLU A 3 54.29 33.54 16.51
N ILE A 4 53.71 32.95 15.48
CA ILE A 4 52.43 32.24 15.61
C ILE A 4 52.75 30.98 16.39
N THR A 5 52.45 30.97 17.68
CA THR A 5 52.59 29.78 18.53
C THR A 5 51.61 28.73 18.06
N LEU A 6 52.10 27.55 17.64
CA LEU A 6 51.25 26.42 17.27
C LEU A 6 50.44 25.95 18.49
N SER A 7 49.19 25.53 18.27
CA SER A 7 48.38 24.92 19.33
C SER A 7 48.97 23.58 19.77
N ASN A 8 48.83 23.23 21.06
CA ASN A 8 49.19 21.89 21.57
C ASN A 8 48.02 20.89 21.46
N ASN A 9 46.88 21.29 20.91
CA ASN A 9 45.70 20.43 20.74
C ASN A 9 45.70 19.80 19.33
N LEU A 10 45.78 18.47 19.26
CA LEU A 10 45.80 17.72 18.00
C LEU A 10 44.60 18.03 17.10
N SER A 11 43.38 18.04 17.65
CA SER A 11 42.16 18.31 16.87
C SER A 11 42.13 19.74 16.32
N GLN A 12 42.75 20.70 17.03
CA GLN A 12 42.88 22.07 16.53
C GLN A 12 43.89 22.13 15.37
N ILE A 13 45.03 21.46 15.49
CA ILE A 13 46.02 21.38 14.39
C ILE A 13 45.40 20.71 13.16
N GLU A 14 44.62 19.64 13.33
CA GLU A 14 43.92 18.96 12.23
C GLU A 14 42.96 19.90 11.49
N LEU A 15 42.19 20.70 12.24
CA LEU A 15 41.28 21.69 11.68
C LEU A 15 42.02 22.79 10.90
N GLU A 16 43.11 23.32 11.47
CA GLU A 16 43.95 24.34 10.82
C GLU A 16 44.58 23.82 9.53
N ILE A 17 45.12 22.59 9.54
CA ILE A 17 45.66 21.94 8.34
C ILE A 17 44.57 21.77 7.28
N SER A 18 43.38 21.30 7.66
CA SER A 18 42.25 21.14 6.75
C SER A 18 41.85 22.47 6.10
N HIS A 19 41.75 23.54 6.90
CA HIS A 19 41.45 24.88 6.41
C HIS A 19 42.50 25.40 5.41
N HIS A 20 43.79 25.21 5.70
CA HIS A 20 44.85 25.60 4.78
C HIS A 20 44.86 24.77 3.49
N LYS A 21 44.54 23.47 3.57
CA LYS A 21 44.36 22.63 2.37
C LYS A 21 43.23 23.16 1.50
N GLN A 22 42.09 23.50 2.10
CA GLN A 22 40.95 24.09 1.40
C GLN A 22 41.34 25.38 0.68
N ILE A 23 42.02 26.30 1.37
CA ILE A 23 42.50 27.56 0.76
C ILE A 23 43.45 27.28 -0.39
N ALA A 24 44.36 26.31 -0.24
CA ALA A 24 45.33 25.96 -1.27
C ALA A 24 44.63 25.41 -2.54
N GLY A 25 43.68 24.49 -2.40
CA GLY A 25 42.92 23.96 -3.54
C GLY A 25 42.05 25.01 -4.23
N GLN A 26 41.39 25.87 -3.45
CA GLN A 26 40.62 26.99 -4.00
C GLN A 26 41.52 27.99 -4.74
N SER A 27 42.71 28.28 -4.20
CA SER A 27 43.69 29.15 -4.84
C SER A 27 44.18 28.57 -6.17
N ILE A 28 44.44 27.26 -6.23
CA ILE A 28 44.80 26.56 -7.48
C ILE A 28 43.74 26.74 -8.55
N TRP A 29 42.46 26.57 -8.19
CA TRP A 29 41.34 26.73 -9.11
C TRP A 29 41.19 28.18 -9.59
N GLU A 30 41.22 29.14 -8.66
CA GLU A 30 41.06 30.57 -8.98
C GLU A 30 42.23 31.11 -9.82
N ILE A 31 43.47 30.68 -9.54
CA ILE A 31 44.62 31.00 -10.40
C ILE A 31 44.39 30.43 -11.80
N GLY A 32 43.97 29.17 -11.91
CA GLY A 32 43.66 28.52 -13.19
C GLY A 32 42.62 29.28 -14.01
N ARG A 33 41.55 29.75 -13.36
CA ARG A 33 40.49 30.55 -13.98
C ARG A 33 41.03 31.86 -14.55
N ARG A 34 41.86 32.59 -13.79
CA ARG A 34 42.48 33.85 -14.24
C ARG A 34 43.46 33.63 -15.38
N LEU A 35 44.23 32.54 -15.34
CA LEU A 35 45.13 32.16 -16.43
C LEU A 35 44.35 31.85 -17.72
N ASN A 36 43.21 31.17 -17.63
CA ASN A 36 42.33 30.95 -18.78
C ASN A 36 41.79 32.27 -19.34
N HIS A 37 41.27 33.15 -18.50
CA HIS A 37 40.77 34.47 -18.90
C HIS A 37 41.83 35.30 -19.64
N VAL A 38 43.04 35.43 -19.07
CA VAL A 38 44.13 36.18 -19.71
C VAL A 38 44.54 35.57 -21.06
N LYS A 39 44.49 34.23 -21.18
CA LYS A 39 44.83 33.54 -22.42
C LYS A 39 43.77 33.69 -23.51
N GLU A 40 42.50 33.79 -23.13
CA GLU A 40 41.37 33.91 -24.06
C GLU A 40 41.13 35.37 -24.48
N ASP A 41 41.27 36.33 -23.56
CA ASP A 41 40.80 37.70 -23.75
C ASP A 41 41.92 38.77 -23.89
N ASP A 42 43.07 38.59 -23.24
CA ASP A 42 44.03 39.70 -23.02
C ASP A 42 45.33 39.63 -23.84
N LEU A 43 45.65 38.51 -24.47
CA LEU A 43 46.95 38.31 -25.13
C LEU A 43 46.82 37.79 -26.56
N ALA A 44 47.37 38.56 -27.50
CA ALA A 44 47.57 38.11 -28.88
C ALA A 44 48.38 36.81 -28.93
N HIS A 45 48.06 35.93 -29.89
CA HIS A 45 48.66 34.62 -30.06
C HIS A 45 50.19 34.67 -29.96
N GLY A 46 50.78 33.97 -28.98
CA GLY A 46 52.22 33.90 -28.74
C GLY A 46 52.76 34.68 -27.53
N LYS A 47 52.02 35.65 -26.97
CA LYS A 47 52.51 36.47 -25.83
C LYS A 47 52.30 35.87 -24.43
N PHE A 48 51.52 34.79 -24.34
CA PHE A 48 51.18 34.16 -23.06
C PHE A 48 52.40 33.62 -22.30
N MET A 49 53.37 33.04 -23.01
CA MET A 49 54.56 32.46 -22.39
C MET A 49 55.46 33.53 -21.75
N GLU A 50 55.63 34.68 -22.42
CA GLU A 50 56.39 35.82 -21.87
C GLU A 50 55.74 36.38 -20.61
N TRP A 51 54.39 36.46 -20.60
CA TRP A 51 53.64 36.92 -19.45
C TRP A 51 53.74 35.96 -18.25
N LEU A 52 53.67 34.64 -18.48
CA LEU A 52 53.89 33.64 -17.44
C LEU A 52 55.26 33.78 -16.77
N ASN A 53 56.31 34.00 -17.57
CA ASN A 53 57.65 34.22 -17.03
C ASN A 53 57.74 35.51 -16.18
N LYS A 54 57.03 36.58 -16.57
CA LYS A 54 56.97 37.84 -15.81
C LYS A 54 56.37 37.66 -14.41
N ILE A 55 55.40 36.75 -14.26
CA ILE A 55 54.76 36.46 -12.96
C ILE A 55 55.45 35.29 -12.21
N ASN A 56 56.62 34.83 -12.69
CA ASN A 56 57.37 33.69 -12.14
C ASN A 56 56.57 32.38 -12.07
N LEU A 57 55.68 32.15 -13.05
CA LEU A 57 54.92 30.90 -13.14
C LEU A 57 55.39 30.09 -14.35
N ASN A 58 55.73 28.81 -14.15
CA ASN A 58 56.12 27.97 -15.26
C ASN A 58 54.90 27.45 -16.04
N TRP A 59 55.12 27.11 -17.32
CA TRP A 59 54.04 26.66 -18.20
C TRP A 59 53.35 25.39 -17.69
N SER A 60 54.09 24.44 -17.12
CA SER A 60 53.53 23.17 -16.65
C SER A 60 52.56 23.35 -15.49
N GLU A 61 52.89 24.22 -14.54
CA GLU A 61 52.03 24.61 -13.42
C GLU A 61 50.83 25.42 -13.90
N ALA A 62 51.07 26.43 -14.76
CA ALA A 62 50.00 27.22 -15.34
C ALA A 62 48.98 26.35 -16.08
N ASN A 63 49.46 25.48 -16.98
CA ASN A 63 48.62 24.57 -17.75
C ASN A 63 47.85 23.59 -16.86
N ARG A 64 48.48 23.10 -15.76
CA ARG A 64 47.82 22.26 -14.78
C ARG A 64 46.65 22.99 -14.11
N MET A 65 46.89 24.19 -13.59
CA MET A 65 45.86 25.01 -12.92
C MET A 65 44.75 25.40 -13.89
N MET A 66 45.11 25.82 -15.10
CA MET A 66 44.17 26.12 -16.18
C MET A 66 43.26 24.95 -16.51
N LYS A 67 43.83 23.74 -16.64
CA LYS A 67 43.05 22.53 -16.92
C LYS A 67 42.11 22.18 -15.76
N ILE A 68 42.59 22.29 -14.52
CA ILE A 68 41.75 22.11 -13.32
C ILE A 68 40.55 23.06 -13.36
N ALA A 69 40.77 24.36 -13.60
CA ALA A 69 39.70 25.34 -13.61
C ALA A 69 38.73 25.20 -14.79
N LYS A 70 39.20 24.67 -15.91
CA LYS A 70 38.39 24.47 -17.11
C LYS A 70 37.51 23.22 -17.01
N GLU A 71 38.05 22.13 -16.46
CA GLU A 71 37.43 20.81 -16.46
C GLU A 71 36.68 20.49 -15.18
N LEU A 72 37.06 21.13 -14.06
CA LEU A 72 36.45 20.88 -12.75
C LEU A 72 35.61 22.08 -12.27
N PRO A 73 34.40 21.83 -11.76
CA PRO A 73 33.60 22.85 -11.10
C PRO A 73 34.23 23.34 -9.79
N ASN A 74 33.84 24.54 -9.35
CA ASN A 74 34.33 25.16 -8.12
C ASN A 74 33.61 24.61 -6.87
N TYR A 75 33.86 23.34 -6.53
CA TYR A 75 33.32 22.73 -5.31
C TYR A 75 34.26 22.91 -4.11
N SER A 76 33.66 23.20 -2.94
CA SER A 76 34.39 23.29 -1.67
C SER A 76 35.04 21.95 -1.29
N THR A 77 34.41 20.83 -1.63
CA THR A 77 34.90 19.47 -1.36
C THR A 77 36.17 19.14 -2.14
N LEU A 78 36.24 19.55 -3.42
CA LEU A 78 37.44 19.41 -4.26
C LEU A 78 38.59 20.28 -3.76
N SER A 79 38.30 21.40 -3.11
CA SER A 79 39.32 22.32 -2.59
C SER A 79 40.21 21.69 -1.52
N ASN A 80 39.79 20.59 -0.89
CA ASN A 80 40.61 19.84 0.08
C ASN A 80 41.68 18.95 -0.58
N LEU A 81 41.66 18.81 -1.91
CA LEU A 81 42.62 18.03 -2.67
C LEU A 81 43.84 18.84 -3.09
N GLY A 82 45.00 18.18 -3.12
CA GLY A 82 46.22 18.77 -3.67
C GLY A 82 46.19 18.89 -5.20
N SER A 83 47.03 19.79 -5.73
CA SER A 83 47.16 20.08 -7.17
C SER A 83 47.27 18.83 -8.07
N THR A 84 48.00 17.81 -7.63
CA THR A 84 48.18 16.57 -8.41
C THR A 84 46.91 15.73 -8.49
N ALA A 85 46.15 15.62 -7.39
CA ALA A 85 44.89 14.88 -7.39
C ALA A 85 43.84 15.59 -8.26
N LEU A 86 43.69 16.91 -8.08
CA LEU A 86 42.82 17.74 -8.93
C LEU A 86 43.16 17.59 -10.41
N TYR A 87 44.44 17.65 -10.76
CA TYR A 87 44.86 17.50 -12.17
C TYR A 87 44.56 16.12 -12.73
N LEU A 88 44.72 15.05 -11.93
CA LEU A 88 44.42 13.70 -12.38
C LEU A 88 42.93 13.55 -12.70
N ILE A 89 42.04 14.00 -11.79
CA ILE A 89 40.59 13.99 -11.98
C ILE A 89 40.21 14.82 -13.22
N ALA A 90 40.77 16.03 -13.37
CA ALA A 90 40.57 16.88 -14.55
C ALA A 90 41.03 16.26 -15.88
N THR A 91 41.78 15.15 -15.85
CA THR A 91 42.25 14.45 -17.05
C THR A 91 41.53 13.14 -17.32
N LEU A 92 40.58 12.75 -16.48
CA LEU A 92 39.71 11.59 -16.70
C LEU A 92 38.61 11.94 -17.72
N PRO A 93 38.05 10.94 -18.44
CA PRO A 93 36.82 11.09 -19.21
C PRO A 93 35.68 11.57 -18.32
N ASP A 94 34.65 12.17 -18.92
CA ASP A 94 33.58 12.82 -18.16
C ASP A 94 32.84 11.86 -17.21
N GLU A 95 32.57 10.62 -17.64
CA GLU A 95 31.92 9.59 -16.80
C GLU A 95 32.74 9.25 -15.54
N GLU A 96 34.03 8.95 -15.72
CA GLU A 96 34.95 8.64 -14.61
C GLU A 96 35.23 9.86 -13.73
N LYS A 97 35.25 11.06 -14.33
CA LYS A 97 35.42 12.34 -13.63
C LYS A 97 34.24 12.60 -12.69
N GLU A 98 33.01 12.43 -13.17
CA GLU A 98 31.79 12.56 -12.37
C GLU A 98 31.76 11.53 -11.24
N GLU A 99 32.15 10.27 -11.49
CA GLU A 99 32.25 9.25 -10.46
C GLU A 99 33.23 9.64 -9.34
N GLN A 100 34.42 10.15 -9.68
CA GLN A 100 35.36 10.61 -8.66
C GLN A 100 34.83 11.80 -7.88
N ILE A 101 34.11 12.73 -8.52
CA ILE A 101 33.50 13.87 -7.84
C ILE A 101 32.44 13.39 -6.83
N GLN A 102 31.55 12.47 -7.24
CA GLN A 102 30.51 11.92 -6.37
C GLN A 102 31.12 11.23 -5.14
N ARG A 103 32.15 10.40 -5.34
CA ARG A 103 32.87 9.74 -4.22
C ARG A 103 33.42 10.76 -3.22
N ILE A 104 33.92 11.89 -3.70
CA ILE A 104 34.44 12.97 -2.85
C ILE A 104 33.33 13.67 -2.08
N GLU A 105 32.17 13.87 -2.69
CA GLU A 105 31.00 14.42 -2.02
C GLU A 105 30.42 13.48 -0.96
N ASP A 106 30.51 12.16 -1.18
CA ASP A 106 30.12 11.12 -0.22
C ASP A 106 31.12 10.96 0.94
N GLY A 107 32.22 11.72 0.93
CA GLY A 107 33.21 11.79 2.01
C GLY A 107 34.45 10.91 1.81
N ASP A 108 34.59 10.23 0.68
CA ASP A 108 35.81 9.50 0.32
C ASP A 108 36.88 10.47 -0.22
N THR A 109 38.15 10.26 0.12
CA THR A 109 39.24 11.13 -0.36
C THR A 109 40.22 10.30 -1.18
N PRO A 110 40.08 10.29 -2.53
CA PRO A 110 40.90 9.45 -3.37
C PRO A 110 42.37 9.88 -3.31
N THR A 111 43.25 8.91 -3.12
CA THR A 111 44.69 9.14 -3.12
C THR A 111 45.19 9.34 -4.54
N VAL A 112 46.32 10.04 -4.68
CA VAL A 112 46.99 10.22 -5.98
C VAL A 112 47.30 8.88 -6.65
N ARG A 113 47.63 7.85 -5.85
CA ARG A 113 47.93 6.51 -6.36
C ARG A 113 46.70 5.83 -6.96
N GLU A 114 45.56 5.90 -6.28
CA GLU A 114 44.31 5.34 -6.79
C GLU A 114 43.89 6.01 -8.10
N LEU A 115 43.97 7.35 -8.16
CA LEU A 115 43.67 8.10 -9.39
C LEU A 115 44.61 7.73 -10.55
N GLN A 116 45.89 7.45 -10.26
CA GLN A 116 46.84 6.96 -11.27
C GLN A 116 46.49 5.55 -11.76
N GLU A 117 46.04 4.67 -10.87
CA GLU A 117 45.62 3.32 -11.23
C GLU A 117 44.35 3.31 -12.09
N VAL A 118 43.36 4.15 -11.75
CA VAL A 118 42.15 4.37 -12.57
C VAL A 118 42.56 4.82 -13.97
N LYS A 119 43.39 5.85 -14.07
CA LYS A 119 43.87 6.37 -15.35
C LYS A 119 44.63 5.31 -16.17
N LYS A 120 45.46 4.48 -15.51
CA LYS A 120 46.21 3.40 -16.17
C LYS A 120 45.28 2.30 -16.69
N LYS A 121 44.29 1.87 -15.91
CA LYS A 121 43.29 0.87 -16.33
C LYS A 121 42.51 1.35 -17.55
N LEU A 122 42.08 2.62 -17.53
CA LEU A 122 41.39 3.24 -18.65
C LEU A 122 42.25 3.26 -19.91
N GLN A 123 43.52 3.65 -19.80
CA GLN A 123 44.44 3.64 -20.95
C GLN A 123 44.63 2.24 -21.54
N LEU A 124 44.78 1.21 -20.69
CA LEU A 124 44.88 -0.17 -21.15
C LEU A 124 43.59 -0.65 -21.85
N SER A 125 42.43 -0.31 -21.29
CA SER A 125 41.13 -0.62 -21.90
C SER A 125 40.95 0.06 -23.27
N GLN A 126 41.34 1.34 -23.39
CA GLN A 126 41.29 2.07 -24.66
C GLN A 126 42.25 1.48 -25.70
N GLN A 127 43.46 1.06 -25.30
CA GLN A 127 44.41 0.40 -26.19
C GLN A 127 43.90 -0.97 -26.66
N ALA A 128 43.34 -1.78 -25.76
CA ALA A 128 42.75 -3.07 -26.10
C ALA A 128 41.57 -2.91 -27.07
N ASN A 129 40.67 -1.96 -26.81
CA ASN A 129 39.55 -1.65 -27.70
C ASN A 129 40.02 -1.16 -29.07
N LYS A 130 41.06 -0.33 -29.13
CA LYS A 130 41.64 0.11 -30.40
C LYS A 130 42.23 -1.07 -31.17
N PHE A 131 42.99 -1.95 -30.50
CA PHE A 131 43.55 -3.16 -31.12
C PHE A 131 42.44 -4.06 -31.69
N LEU A 132 41.37 -4.29 -30.93
CA LEU A 132 40.22 -5.07 -31.39
C LEU A 132 39.48 -4.42 -32.56
N ARG A 133 39.40 -3.07 -32.59
CA ARG A 133 38.83 -2.35 -33.73
C ARG A 133 39.72 -2.48 -34.97
N ASP A 134 41.02 -2.29 -34.83
CA ASP A 134 41.98 -2.43 -35.91
C ASP A 134 41.99 -3.87 -36.46
N GLU A 135 41.86 -4.88 -35.59
CA GLU A 135 41.72 -6.29 -35.98
C GLU A 135 40.40 -6.57 -36.71
N ASN A 136 39.28 -6.04 -36.21
CA ASN A 136 37.98 -6.14 -36.89
C ASN A 136 37.98 -5.43 -38.25
N GLU A 137 38.62 -4.27 -38.37
CA GLU A 137 38.79 -3.56 -39.66
C GLU A 137 39.70 -4.34 -40.60
N LYS A 138 40.80 -4.94 -40.11
CA LYS A 138 41.63 -5.85 -40.89
C LYS A 138 40.82 -7.04 -41.40
N ILE A 139 40.04 -7.71 -40.55
CA ILE A 139 39.17 -8.84 -40.93
C ILE A 139 38.12 -8.41 -41.97
N LYS A 140 37.52 -7.22 -41.80
CA LYS A 140 36.58 -6.66 -42.78
C LYS A 140 37.25 -6.34 -44.11
N SER A 141 38.47 -5.80 -44.09
CA SER A 141 39.23 -5.45 -45.30
C SER A 141 39.88 -6.67 -46.00
N SER A 142 40.15 -7.74 -45.25
CA SER A 142 40.65 -9.02 -45.78
C SER A 142 39.53 -9.93 -46.32
N LYS A 143 38.26 -9.55 -46.15
CA LYS A 143 37.17 -10.09 -46.99
C LYS A 143 37.21 -9.43 -48.36
N THR A 144 38.18 -9.85 -49.17
CA THR A 144 38.12 -9.65 -50.61
C THR A 144 36.88 -10.36 -51.16
N GLU A 145 36.13 -9.68 -52.02
CA GLU A 145 35.19 -10.30 -52.96
C GLU A 145 35.97 -11.26 -53.86
N VAL A 146 36.18 -12.48 -53.39
CA VAL A 146 36.79 -13.53 -54.17
C VAL A 146 35.69 -14.12 -55.04
N LYS A 147 35.64 -13.71 -56.31
CA LYS A 147 35.12 -14.55 -57.40
C LYS A 147 36.02 -15.77 -57.54
N GLU A 148 35.93 -16.68 -56.60
CA GLU A 148 36.37 -18.05 -56.81
C GLU A 148 35.12 -18.89 -56.90
N THR A 149 35.10 -19.71 -57.94
CA THR A 149 34.17 -20.81 -58.12
C THR A 149 34.36 -21.82 -56.98
N ILE A 150 33.95 -21.45 -55.76
CA ILE A 150 33.76 -22.40 -54.69
C ILE A 150 32.48 -23.13 -55.09
N LYS A 151 32.62 -24.43 -55.35
CA LYS A 151 31.48 -25.33 -55.33
C LYS A 151 31.00 -25.31 -53.88
N GLU A 152 30.09 -24.38 -53.58
CA GLU A 152 29.34 -24.37 -52.34
C GLU A 152 28.49 -25.63 -52.38
N VAL A 153 29.00 -26.71 -51.80
CA VAL A 153 28.15 -27.81 -51.39
C VAL A 153 27.39 -27.24 -50.20
N VAL A 154 26.28 -26.55 -50.49
CA VAL A 154 25.24 -26.30 -49.51
C VAL A 154 24.98 -27.68 -48.89
N PRO A 155 25.28 -27.89 -47.61
CA PRO A 155 24.91 -29.13 -46.95
C PRO A 155 23.41 -29.34 -47.20
N ASP A 156 22.99 -30.52 -47.63
CA ASP A 156 21.59 -30.79 -48.05
C ASP A 156 20.56 -30.36 -46.97
N ASP A 157 20.99 -30.28 -45.72
CA ASP A 157 20.25 -29.90 -44.51
C ASP A 157 20.19 -28.39 -44.21
N TYR A 158 20.90 -27.54 -44.96
CA TYR A 158 20.89 -26.08 -44.71
C TYR A 158 19.51 -25.46 -44.99
N LYS A 159 18.85 -25.89 -46.08
CA LYS A 159 17.47 -25.48 -46.38
C LYS A 159 16.49 -25.98 -45.31
N ALA A 160 16.65 -27.22 -44.86
CA ALA A 160 15.82 -27.79 -43.80
C ALA A 160 15.96 -27.00 -42.48
N THR A 161 17.17 -26.53 -42.17
CA THR A 161 17.44 -25.70 -40.97
C THR A 161 16.81 -24.31 -41.09
N GLN A 162 16.87 -23.69 -42.27
CA GLN A 162 16.23 -22.38 -42.52
C GLN A 162 14.70 -22.48 -42.43
N ASP A 163 14.12 -23.53 -43.02
CA ASP A 163 12.68 -23.79 -42.98
C ASP A 163 12.21 -24.11 -41.54
N LEU A 164 12.99 -24.87 -40.78
CA LEU A 164 12.70 -25.15 -39.37
C LEU A 164 12.72 -23.87 -38.51
N ASN A 165 13.73 -23.02 -38.68
CA ASN A 165 13.80 -21.75 -37.96
C ASN A 165 12.61 -20.84 -38.30
N ARG A 166 12.19 -20.81 -39.56
CA ARG A 166 10.99 -20.07 -39.98
C ARG A 166 9.73 -20.62 -39.31
N GLN A 167 9.55 -21.94 -39.31
CA GLN A 167 8.40 -22.59 -38.65
C GLN A 167 8.40 -22.35 -37.13
N LEU A 168 9.57 -22.39 -36.48
CA LEU A 168 9.70 -22.09 -35.05
C LEU A 168 9.32 -20.64 -34.75
N LEU A 169 9.68 -19.69 -35.63
CA LEU A 169 9.34 -18.28 -35.47
C LEU A 169 7.82 -18.05 -35.64
N GLU A 170 7.21 -18.69 -36.64
CA GLU A 170 5.76 -18.68 -36.86
C GLU A 170 5.03 -19.28 -35.65
N LYS A 171 5.49 -20.44 -35.14
CA LYS A 171 4.92 -21.10 -33.96
C LYS A 171 5.08 -20.29 -32.68
N ASN A 172 6.22 -19.62 -32.48
CA ASN A 172 6.40 -18.70 -31.35
C ASN A 172 5.44 -17.52 -31.41
N LYS A 173 5.19 -16.99 -32.60
CA LYS A 173 4.21 -15.91 -32.80
C LYS A 173 2.79 -16.39 -32.50
N GLU A 174 2.42 -17.59 -32.94
CA GLU A 174 1.14 -18.21 -32.61
C GLU A 174 1.00 -18.42 -31.09
N LEU A 175 2.02 -18.99 -30.44
CA LEU A 175 2.05 -19.18 -28.99
C LEU A 175 1.88 -17.85 -28.25
N SER A 176 2.59 -16.81 -28.66
CA SER A 176 2.45 -15.47 -28.07
C SER A 176 1.04 -14.93 -28.20
N ASN A 177 0.39 -15.12 -29.36
CA ASN A 177 -1.00 -14.72 -29.55
C ASN A 177 -1.96 -15.55 -28.68
N THR A 178 -1.72 -16.85 -28.54
CA THR A 178 -2.56 -17.70 -27.67
C THR A 178 -2.45 -17.33 -26.20
N VAL A 179 -1.24 -16.98 -25.72
CA VAL A 179 -1.02 -16.55 -24.34
C VAL A 179 -1.79 -15.26 -24.07
N LYS A 180 -1.69 -14.26 -24.97
CA LYS A 180 -2.45 -13.01 -24.84
C LYS A 180 -3.96 -13.25 -24.80
N ALA A 181 -4.47 -14.10 -25.70
CA ALA A 181 -5.90 -14.43 -25.71
C ALA A 181 -6.34 -15.17 -24.43
N MET A 182 -5.46 -15.99 -23.83
CA MET A 182 -5.72 -16.64 -22.54
C MET A 182 -5.71 -15.65 -21.37
N GLU A 183 -4.79 -14.68 -21.38
CA GLU A 183 -4.73 -13.61 -20.38
C GLU A 183 -6.00 -12.77 -20.39
N GLU A 184 -6.43 -12.28 -21.58
CA GLU A 184 -7.67 -11.53 -21.76
C GLU A 184 -8.90 -12.33 -21.27
N ARG A 185 -8.93 -13.63 -21.55
CA ARG A 185 -10.01 -14.52 -21.07
C ARG A 185 -9.96 -14.70 -19.55
N SER A 186 -8.77 -14.79 -18.96
CA SER A 186 -8.62 -14.92 -17.50
C SER A 186 -9.12 -13.67 -16.79
N GLU A 187 -8.72 -12.49 -17.25
CA GLU A 187 -9.19 -11.21 -16.73
C GLU A 187 -10.72 -11.07 -16.82
N PHE A 188 -11.30 -11.50 -17.94
CA PHE A 188 -12.75 -11.51 -18.12
C PHE A 188 -13.46 -12.45 -17.12
N ILE A 189 -12.92 -13.65 -16.92
CA ILE A 189 -13.48 -14.63 -15.97
C ILE A 189 -13.37 -14.12 -14.53
N GLU A 190 -12.23 -13.55 -14.14
CA GLU A 190 -12.03 -12.96 -12.81
C GLU A 190 -13.05 -11.84 -12.54
N LYS A 191 -13.28 -10.98 -13.53
CA LYS A 191 -14.31 -9.93 -13.42
C LYS A 191 -15.70 -10.51 -13.24
N GLN A 192 -16.10 -11.49 -14.06
CA GLN A 192 -17.40 -12.13 -13.91
C GLN A 192 -17.56 -12.85 -12.56
N LEU A 193 -16.50 -13.46 -12.05
CA LEU A 193 -16.51 -14.12 -10.75
C LEU A 193 -16.72 -13.09 -9.64
N ALA A 194 -16.01 -11.96 -9.69
CA ALA A 194 -16.18 -10.86 -8.73
C ALA A 194 -17.61 -10.31 -8.73
N ASP A 195 -18.18 -10.06 -9.92
CA ASP A 195 -19.56 -9.60 -10.06
C ASP A 195 -20.56 -10.63 -9.49
N THR A 196 -20.33 -11.91 -9.75
CA THR A 196 -21.19 -13.01 -9.24
C THR A 196 -21.12 -13.12 -7.71
N LEU A 197 -19.93 -12.96 -7.12
CA LEU A 197 -19.75 -12.97 -5.67
C LEU A 197 -20.44 -11.79 -5.01
N ALA A 198 -20.34 -10.58 -5.59
CA ALA A 198 -21.03 -9.41 -5.10
C ALA A 198 -22.56 -9.58 -5.13
N GLN A 199 -23.10 -10.17 -6.21
CA GLN A 199 -24.53 -10.50 -6.29
C GLN A 199 -24.97 -11.53 -5.25
N ARG A 200 -24.16 -12.56 -4.98
CA ARG A 200 -24.45 -13.53 -3.91
C ARG A 200 -24.49 -12.88 -2.55
N GLU A 201 -23.52 -12.02 -2.23
CA GLU A 201 -23.49 -11.33 -0.94
C GLU A 201 -24.73 -10.43 -0.75
N GLU A 202 -25.20 -9.77 -1.81
CA GLU A 202 -26.44 -9.00 -1.77
C GLU A 202 -27.67 -9.88 -1.52
N VAL A 203 -27.75 -11.03 -2.19
CA VAL A 203 -28.85 -11.99 -2.01
C VAL A 203 -28.83 -12.58 -0.60
N ASP A 204 -27.65 -12.94 -0.07
CA ASP A 204 -27.51 -13.48 1.28
C ASP A 204 -27.94 -12.46 2.34
N LYS A 205 -27.58 -11.18 2.18
CA LYS A 205 -28.05 -10.09 3.04
C LYS A 205 -29.57 -9.94 2.99
N LYS A 206 -30.16 -9.96 1.79
CA LYS A 206 -31.62 -9.90 1.62
C LYS A 206 -32.29 -11.11 2.26
N SER A 207 -31.76 -12.32 2.08
CA SER A 207 -32.29 -13.54 2.70
C SER A 207 -32.28 -13.45 4.22
N SER A 208 -31.17 -12.98 4.81
CA SER A 208 -31.08 -12.77 6.27
C SER A 208 -32.15 -11.79 6.77
N GLN A 209 -32.41 -10.71 6.03
CA GLN A 209 -33.47 -9.76 6.37
C GLN A 209 -34.87 -10.39 6.27
N TYR A 210 -35.12 -11.24 5.28
CA TYR A 210 -36.38 -11.97 5.18
C TYR A 210 -36.57 -12.98 6.32
N ASP A 211 -35.51 -13.66 6.74
CA ASP A 211 -35.56 -14.60 7.87
C ASP A 211 -35.83 -13.87 9.19
N GLU A 212 -35.19 -12.73 9.43
CA GLU A 212 -35.47 -11.86 10.58
C GLU A 212 -36.91 -11.35 10.58
N LEU A 213 -37.39 -10.87 9.44
CA LEU A 213 -38.77 -10.41 9.30
C LEU A 213 -39.77 -11.55 9.54
N THR A 214 -39.47 -12.76 9.07
CA THR A 214 -40.32 -13.94 9.28
C THR A 214 -40.42 -14.27 10.77
N ARG A 215 -39.28 -14.28 11.49
CA ARG A 215 -39.28 -14.48 12.95
C ARG A 215 -40.07 -13.40 13.69
N ALA A 216 -39.90 -12.13 13.32
CA ALA A 216 -40.65 -11.03 13.92
C ALA A 216 -42.16 -11.16 13.69
N ILE A 217 -42.59 -11.64 12.51
CA ILE A 217 -44.00 -11.92 12.21
C ILE A 217 -44.51 -13.07 13.08
N GLU A 218 -43.77 -14.17 13.22
CA GLU A 218 -44.15 -15.31 14.06
C GLU A 218 -44.29 -14.90 15.53
N GLU A 219 -43.34 -14.12 16.06
CA GLU A 219 -43.40 -13.58 17.42
C GLU A 219 -44.63 -12.67 17.61
N SER A 220 -44.89 -11.76 16.68
CA SER A 220 -46.07 -10.88 16.72
C SER A 220 -47.37 -11.68 16.65
N GLN A 221 -47.45 -12.73 15.83
CA GLN A 221 -48.61 -13.62 15.80
C GLN A 221 -48.81 -14.36 17.13
N GLY A 222 -47.72 -14.83 17.76
CA GLY A 222 -47.75 -15.43 19.09
C GLY A 222 -48.28 -14.46 20.15
N GLN A 223 -47.80 -13.23 20.15
CA GLN A 223 -48.28 -12.16 21.03
C GLN A 223 -49.77 -11.85 20.80
N LEU A 224 -50.19 -11.71 19.53
CA LEU A 224 -51.60 -11.47 19.17
C LEU A 224 -52.51 -12.60 19.66
N ASN A 225 -52.09 -13.86 19.54
CA ASN A 225 -52.84 -15.00 20.04
C ASN A 225 -52.97 -14.97 21.58
N SER A 226 -51.89 -14.60 22.28
CA SER A 226 -51.92 -14.42 23.74
C SER A 226 -52.92 -13.33 24.15
N VAL A 227 -52.87 -12.16 23.50
CA VAL A 227 -53.80 -11.06 23.74
C VAL A 227 -55.24 -11.45 23.43
N GLN A 228 -55.50 -12.17 22.34
CA GLN A 228 -56.83 -12.68 22.00
C GLN A 228 -57.39 -13.64 23.06
N LYS A 229 -56.54 -14.52 23.63
CA LYS A 229 -56.93 -15.39 24.75
C LYS A 229 -57.27 -14.57 25.99
N GLN A 230 -56.48 -13.56 26.32
CA GLN A 230 -56.77 -12.65 27.44
C GLN A 230 -58.10 -11.92 27.23
N ILE A 231 -58.32 -11.32 26.06
CA ILE A 231 -59.59 -10.64 25.72
C ILE A 231 -60.78 -11.60 25.84
N SER A 232 -60.61 -12.85 25.38
CA SER A 232 -61.66 -13.88 25.49
C SER A 232 -61.96 -14.23 26.95
N ALA A 233 -60.93 -14.37 27.78
CA ALA A 233 -61.09 -14.59 29.22
C ALA A 233 -61.80 -13.40 29.90
N TYR A 234 -61.38 -12.16 29.62
CA TYR A 234 -62.03 -10.96 30.13
C TYR A 234 -63.50 -10.87 29.72
N LYS A 235 -63.83 -11.21 28.46
CA LYS A 235 -65.21 -11.26 27.97
C LYS A 235 -66.05 -12.29 28.72
N ASN A 236 -65.50 -13.48 28.98
CA ASN A 236 -66.19 -14.53 29.73
C ASN A 236 -66.45 -14.11 31.18
N ILE A 237 -65.45 -13.51 31.85
CA ILE A 237 -65.59 -13.00 33.22
C ILE A 237 -66.63 -11.87 33.26
N THR A 238 -66.55 -10.91 32.35
CA THR A 238 -67.50 -9.78 32.28
C THR A 238 -68.94 -10.28 32.07
N SER A 239 -69.13 -11.26 31.18
CA SER A 239 -70.42 -11.92 30.95
C SER A 239 -70.95 -12.65 32.19
N LEU A 240 -70.07 -13.34 32.92
CA LEU A 240 -70.43 -13.98 34.19
C LEU A 240 -70.86 -12.94 35.23
N LEU A 241 -70.11 -11.84 35.39
CA LEU A 241 -70.44 -10.75 36.31
C LEU A 241 -71.79 -10.11 35.96
N GLN A 242 -72.05 -9.87 34.67
CA GLN A 242 -73.32 -9.32 34.21
C GLN A 242 -74.49 -10.24 34.58
N LYS A 243 -74.40 -11.54 34.25
CA LYS A 243 -75.43 -12.53 34.59
C LYS A 243 -75.60 -12.68 36.10
N GLY A 244 -74.52 -12.63 36.86
CA GLY A 244 -74.54 -12.65 38.33
C GLY A 244 -75.27 -11.44 38.90
N ASN A 245 -75.01 -10.25 38.37
CA ASN A 245 -75.71 -9.03 38.77
C ASN A 245 -77.20 -9.08 38.43
N ASP A 246 -77.56 -9.54 37.22
CA ASP A 246 -78.96 -9.71 36.79
C ASP A 246 -79.70 -10.72 37.69
N PHE A 247 -79.02 -11.81 38.03
CA PHE A 247 -79.52 -12.82 38.97
C PHE A 247 -79.76 -12.23 40.37
N LEU A 248 -78.78 -11.52 40.93
CA LEU A 248 -78.92 -10.88 42.25
C LEU A 248 -80.04 -9.82 42.26
N ALA A 249 -80.18 -9.05 41.19
CA ALA A 249 -81.27 -8.08 41.04
C ALA A 249 -82.65 -8.77 41.01
N SER A 250 -82.75 -9.91 40.31
CA SER A 250 -84.00 -10.67 40.18
C SER A 250 -84.39 -11.41 41.46
N MET A 251 -83.40 -11.95 42.19
CA MET A 251 -83.63 -12.78 43.38
C MET A 251 -83.55 -12.01 44.70
N GLY A 252 -82.98 -10.81 44.70
CA GLY A 252 -82.84 -9.99 45.91
C GLY A 252 -84.17 -9.67 46.60
N GLY A 253 -85.27 -9.61 45.84
CA GLY A 253 -86.61 -9.44 46.38
C GLY A 253 -87.15 -10.67 47.14
N LEU A 254 -86.74 -11.89 46.75
CA LEU A 254 -87.21 -13.13 47.37
C LEU A 254 -86.66 -13.33 48.78
N ILE A 255 -85.50 -12.76 49.10
CA ILE A 255 -84.92 -12.79 50.45
C ILE A 255 -85.85 -12.10 51.48
N TYR A 256 -86.65 -11.13 51.02
CA TYR A 256 -87.57 -10.37 51.87
C TYR A 256 -89.04 -10.74 51.64
N ALA A 257 -89.32 -11.70 50.76
CA ALA A 257 -90.67 -12.21 50.55
C ALA A 257 -91.03 -13.21 51.67
N ASP A 258 -92.19 -13.04 52.31
CA ASP A 258 -92.69 -13.94 53.36
C ASP A 258 -93.22 -15.27 52.75
N GLU A 259 -92.33 -16.04 52.13
CA GLU A 259 -92.62 -17.31 51.43
C GLU A 259 -92.47 -18.55 52.34
N GLU A 260 -92.20 -18.35 53.64
CA GLU A 260 -91.92 -19.41 54.60
C GLU A 260 -93.07 -20.43 54.72
N LYS A 261 -94.32 -19.99 54.49
CA LYS A 261 -95.51 -20.85 54.49
C LYS A 261 -95.58 -21.77 53.27
N VAL A 262 -95.13 -21.31 52.11
CA VAL A 262 -95.15 -22.09 50.86
C VAL A 262 -94.05 -23.14 50.87
N LEU A 263 -92.84 -22.78 51.33
CA LEU A 263 -91.71 -23.68 51.47
C LEU A 263 -91.93 -24.79 52.52
N LYS A 264 -92.78 -24.56 53.53
CA LYS A 264 -93.13 -25.58 54.54
C LYS A 264 -94.28 -26.51 54.09
N ALA A 265 -95.11 -26.08 53.15
CA ALA A 265 -96.29 -26.82 52.72
C ALA A 265 -96.00 -27.86 51.62
N ASP A 266 -95.00 -27.63 50.78
CA ASP A 266 -94.63 -28.53 49.68
C ASP A 266 -93.19 -29.03 49.82
N GLY A 267 -93.05 -30.33 50.10
CA GLY A 267 -91.73 -30.98 50.23
C GLY A 267 -90.92 -30.99 48.94
N ILE A 268 -91.56 -30.93 47.76
CA ILE A 268 -90.86 -30.88 46.47
C ILE A 268 -90.24 -29.50 46.28
N ILE A 269 -91.03 -28.43 46.46
CA ILE A 269 -90.54 -27.04 46.34
C ILE A 269 -89.41 -26.79 47.34
N ARG A 270 -89.55 -27.29 48.57
CA ARG A 270 -88.51 -27.21 49.60
C ARG A 270 -87.21 -27.87 49.17
N ASN A 271 -87.26 -29.10 48.65
CA ASN A 271 -86.08 -29.83 48.22
C ASN A 271 -85.37 -29.14 47.03
N GLU A 272 -86.14 -28.58 46.09
CA GLU A 272 -85.59 -27.80 44.98
C GLU A 272 -84.93 -26.51 45.46
N PHE A 273 -85.54 -25.83 46.43
CA PHE A 273 -84.97 -24.63 47.06
C PHE A 273 -83.68 -24.95 47.83
N ASP A 274 -83.66 -26.00 48.65
CA ASP A 274 -82.47 -26.43 49.40
C ASP A 274 -81.33 -26.88 48.45
N SER A 275 -81.67 -27.58 47.37
CA SER A 275 -80.74 -27.94 46.28
C SER A 275 -80.16 -26.68 45.61
N PHE A 276 -81.00 -25.69 45.33
CA PHE A 276 -80.60 -24.42 44.75
C PHE A 276 -79.64 -23.64 45.65
N ILE A 277 -79.97 -23.47 46.93
CA ILE A 277 -79.10 -22.80 47.92
C ILE A 277 -77.77 -23.54 48.08
N SER A 278 -77.80 -24.87 48.17
CA SER A 278 -76.58 -25.68 48.30
C SER A 278 -75.65 -25.53 47.09
N ARG A 279 -76.24 -25.52 45.87
CA ARG A 279 -75.48 -25.25 44.63
C ARG A 279 -74.93 -23.83 44.60
N GLY A 280 -75.70 -22.84 45.03
CA GLY A 280 -75.27 -21.45 45.12
C GLY A 280 -74.11 -21.24 46.10
N LEU A 281 -74.23 -21.77 47.32
CA LEU A 281 -73.18 -21.70 48.34
C LEU A 281 -71.89 -22.37 47.87
N ARG A 282 -72.00 -23.56 47.24
CA ARG A 282 -70.83 -24.23 46.65
C ARG A 282 -70.19 -23.37 45.57
N PHE A 283 -70.98 -22.83 44.64
CA PHE A 283 -70.50 -21.96 43.58
C PHE A 283 -69.79 -20.69 44.11
N PHE A 284 -70.35 -20.02 45.12
CA PHE A 284 -69.71 -18.84 45.72
C PHE A 284 -68.46 -19.19 46.53
N ASN A 285 -68.41 -20.36 47.17
CA ASN A 285 -67.19 -20.85 47.82
C ASN A 285 -66.10 -21.12 46.78
N ASP A 286 -66.42 -21.81 45.68
CA ASP A 286 -65.47 -22.07 44.59
C ASP A 286 -64.93 -20.75 43.99
N LEU A 287 -65.78 -19.73 43.79
CA LEU A 287 -65.34 -18.39 43.35
C LEU A 287 -64.47 -17.67 44.39
N ASN A 288 -64.79 -17.82 45.68
CA ASN A 288 -64.03 -17.21 46.77
C ASN A 288 -62.65 -17.85 46.91
N ASP A 289 -62.50 -19.13 46.63
CA ASP A 289 -61.22 -19.82 46.63
C ASP A 289 -60.34 -19.34 45.47
N ILE A 290 -60.91 -19.20 44.26
CA ILE A 290 -60.22 -18.59 43.10
C ILE A 290 -59.75 -17.15 43.42
N ARG A 291 -60.59 -16.37 44.12
CA ARG A 291 -60.24 -15.00 44.55
C ARG A 291 -59.09 -14.97 45.58
N LYS A 292 -58.97 -15.99 46.43
CA LYS A 292 -57.92 -16.06 47.46
C LYS A 292 -56.59 -16.54 46.90
N GLU A 293 -56.60 -17.44 45.92
CA GLU A 293 -55.38 -17.91 45.25
C GLU A 293 -54.66 -16.80 44.47
N SER A 294 -55.35 -15.72 44.10
CA SER A 294 -54.79 -14.60 43.32
C SER A 294 -54.01 -13.55 44.13
N ASN A 295 -53.96 -13.65 45.46
CA ASN A 295 -53.20 -12.71 46.31
C ASN A 295 -51.71 -13.08 46.52
N ILE A 296 -51.22 -14.13 45.85
CA ILE A 296 -49.83 -14.56 45.93
C ILE A 296 -49.25 -14.45 44.51
N LEU A 297 -48.42 -13.42 44.29
CA LEU A 297 -47.60 -13.10 43.10
C LEU A 297 -48.16 -12.06 42.10
N GLU A 298 -48.14 -10.79 42.49
CA GLU A 298 -47.66 -9.73 41.59
C GLU A 298 -46.26 -9.33 42.09
N GLY A 299 -45.26 -10.10 41.66
CA GLY A 299 -43.86 -9.69 41.73
C GLY A 299 -43.58 -8.64 40.66
N GLU A 300 -42.77 -7.66 41.05
CA GLU A 300 -42.28 -6.55 40.24
C GLU A 300 -41.93 -6.95 38.80
N PHE A 301 -42.46 -6.19 37.85
CA PHE A 301 -41.87 -6.11 36.52
C PHE A 301 -40.75 -5.07 36.58
N GLU A 302 -39.49 -5.52 36.64
CA GLU A 302 -38.29 -4.77 36.24
C GLU A 302 -37.87 -5.21 34.83
#